data_AF-A0A382W948-F1
#
_entry.id   AF-A0A382W948-F1
#
_cell.length_a   1.000
_cell.length_b   1.000
_cell.length_c   1.000
_cell.angle_alpha   90.00
_cell.angle_beta   90.00
_cell.angle_gamma   90.00
#
_symmetry.space_group_name_H-M   'P 1'
#
loop_
_entity.id
_entity.type
_entity.pdbx_description
1 polymer ?
#
loop_
_entity_poly.entity_id
_entity_poly.type
_entity_poly.pdbx_seq_one_letter_code
_entity_poly.pdbx_strand_id
1 'polypeptide(L)'
;MKFPLRTATHVWLATLLAITAAEPKKEAANLLKQQPLKSGAATQGLALGKKFFYGANATTLCRFDKNWKFIEQKTITVKGANHLGAIYYRDGFIWGGFLNHVQVNGKHDPKQNRSIIAKLRAKDFKVMQTWDITKDVTWIDPVCFDGKHVWVGDLSDLGLHRYLLKDGKLNRDGVFRFPKAMHFSQGIRIVGS
;
A
#
# COMPACT_ATOMS: atom_id res chain seq x y z
N MET A 1 -68.44 -26.08 -4.04
CA MET A 1 -67.24 -25.28 -4.36
C MET A 1 -66.00 -25.97 -3.81
N LYS A 2 -65.14 -26.51 -4.68
CA LYS A 2 -63.74 -26.85 -4.38
C LYS A 2 -62.95 -26.62 -5.68
N PHE A 3 -62.17 -25.55 -5.72
CA PHE A 3 -61.20 -25.29 -6.79
C PHE A 3 -59.92 -26.07 -6.50
N PRO A 4 -59.32 -26.79 -7.46
CA PRO A 4 -57.96 -27.25 -7.31
C PRO A 4 -56.98 -26.11 -7.66
N LEU A 5 -56.15 -25.76 -6.70
CA LEU A 5 -54.98 -24.89 -6.87
C LEU A 5 -53.97 -25.59 -7.78
N ARG A 6 -53.67 -24.96 -8.93
CA ARG A 6 -52.49 -25.31 -9.74
C ARG A 6 -51.25 -24.72 -9.06
N THR A 7 -50.34 -25.59 -8.62
CA THR A 7 -48.98 -25.19 -8.23
C THR A 7 -48.12 -25.06 -9.49
N ALA A 8 -47.87 -23.82 -9.92
CA ALA A 8 -46.85 -23.53 -10.92
C ALA A 8 -45.49 -23.46 -10.21
N THR A 9 -44.62 -24.44 -10.45
CA THR A 9 -43.22 -24.39 -10.02
C THR A 9 -42.45 -23.45 -10.95
N HIS A 10 -42.15 -22.24 -10.48
CA HIS A 10 -41.21 -21.34 -11.15
C HIS A 10 -39.78 -21.77 -10.83
N VAL A 11 -39.14 -22.45 -11.79
CA VAL A 11 -37.70 -22.70 -11.76
C VAL A 11 -37.01 -21.40 -12.18
N TRP A 12 -36.42 -20.70 -11.21
CA TRP A 12 -35.49 -19.60 -11.49
C TRP A 12 -34.16 -20.19 -11.95
N LEU A 13 -33.91 -20.15 -13.26
CA LEU A 13 -32.58 -20.42 -13.82
C LEU A 13 -31.69 -19.20 -13.50
N ALA A 14 -30.91 -19.29 -12.42
CA ALA A 14 -29.83 -18.36 -12.16
C ALA A 14 -28.67 -18.70 -13.09
N THR A 15 -28.56 -18.01 -14.22
CA THR A 15 -27.41 -18.13 -15.11
C THR A 15 -26.19 -17.57 -14.38
N LEU A 16 -25.35 -18.44 -13.85
CA LEU A 16 -24.01 -18.06 -13.37
C LEU A 16 -23.17 -17.69 -14.60
N LEU A 17 -23.10 -16.40 -14.91
CA LEU A 17 -22.06 -15.87 -15.79
C LEU A 17 -20.74 -15.94 -15.01
N ALA A 18 -19.99 -17.02 -15.22
CA ALA A 18 -18.60 -17.09 -14.82
C ALA A 18 -17.81 -16.11 -15.70
N ILE A 19 -17.65 -14.88 -15.22
CA ILE A 19 -16.72 -13.92 -15.81
C ILE A 19 -15.32 -14.46 -15.52
N THR A 20 -14.72 -15.14 -16.49
CA THR A 20 -13.30 -15.47 -16.44
C THR A 20 -12.54 -14.16 -16.55
N ALA A 21 -11.91 -13.72 -15.45
CA ALA A 21 -11.00 -12.58 -15.50
C ALA A 21 -9.91 -12.87 -16.55
N ALA A 22 -9.70 -11.93 -17.47
CA ALA A 22 -8.66 -12.05 -18.48
C ALA A 22 -7.30 -12.27 -17.80
N GLU A 23 -6.47 -13.14 -18.36
CA GLU A 23 -5.13 -13.35 -17.85
C GLU A 23 -4.34 -12.02 -17.90
N PRO A 24 -3.59 -11.68 -16.84
CA PRO A 24 -2.78 -10.47 -16.84
C PRO A 24 -1.76 -10.53 -17.98
N LYS A 25 -1.72 -9.48 -18.80
CA LYS A 25 -0.66 -9.31 -19.81
C LYS A 25 0.69 -9.26 -19.09
N LYS A 26 1.61 -10.13 -19.48
CA LYS A 26 3.00 -10.08 -19.02
C LYS A 26 3.72 -8.94 -19.74
N GLU A 27 4.24 -7.99 -18.97
CA GLU A 27 5.08 -6.92 -19.49
C GLU A 27 6.56 -7.32 -19.37
N ALA A 28 7.35 -6.94 -20.37
CA ALA A 28 8.81 -7.14 -20.35
C ALA A 28 9.51 -5.84 -19.93
N ALA A 29 10.59 -5.95 -19.17
CA ALA A 29 11.43 -4.84 -18.80
C ALA A 29 12.85 -5.03 -19.36
N ASN A 30 13.36 -4.00 -20.05
CA ASN A 30 14.75 -3.95 -20.48
C ASN A 30 15.56 -3.17 -19.46
N LEU A 31 16.66 -3.74 -18.98
CA LEU A 31 17.58 -3.03 -18.10
C LEU A 31 18.31 -1.96 -18.91
N LEU A 32 17.95 -0.70 -18.70
CA LEU A 32 18.59 0.43 -19.40
C LEU A 32 19.89 0.88 -18.72
N LYS A 33 19.92 0.87 -17.39
CA LYS A 33 21.05 1.33 -16.59
C LYS A 33 20.99 0.73 -15.18
N GLN A 34 22.15 0.40 -14.64
CA GLN A 34 22.32 0.17 -13.20
C GLN A 34 22.97 1.39 -12.55
N GLN A 35 22.46 1.78 -11.39
CA GLN A 35 22.98 2.90 -10.62
C GLN A 35 23.30 2.43 -9.20
N PRO A 36 24.57 2.17 -8.88
CA PRO A 36 24.94 1.81 -7.52
C PRO A 36 24.77 3.03 -6.60
N LEU A 37 24.24 2.78 -5.40
CA LEU A 37 24.20 3.76 -4.31
C LEU A 37 25.49 3.62 -3.51
N LYS A 38 26.27 4.70 -3.41
CA LYS A 38 27.51 4.70 -2.62
C LYS A 38 27.25 4.78 -1.10
N SER A 39 26.08 5.26 -0.71
CA SER A 39 25.63 5.42 0.68
C SER A 39 24.11 5.61 0.69
N GLY A 40 23.48 5.52 1.87
CA GLY A 40 22.04 5.68 2.07
C GLY A 40 21.25 4.40 1.81
N ALA A 41 20.13 4.27 2.51
CA ALA A 41 19.26 3.10 2.46
C ALA A 41 18.11 3.25 1.43
N ALA A 42 17.80 2.14 0.74
CA ALA A 42 16.73 2.06 -0.25
C ALA A 42 16.15 0.63 -0.40
N THR A 43 16.25 -0.20 0.63
CA THR A 43 15.90 -1.63 0.56
C THR A 43 14.40 -1.92 0.65
N GLN A 44 13.58 -0.98 1.14
CA GLN A 44 12.13 -1.15 1.23
C GLN A 44 11.36 -0.42 0.14
N GLY A 45 11.88 0.70 -0.34
CA GLY A 45 11.22 1.42 -1.42
C GLY A 45 11.94 2.67 -1.84
N LEU A 46 11.55 3.15 -3.02
CA LEU A 46 12.06 4.35 -3.64
C LEU A 46 10.91 5.28 -4.00
N ALA A 47 11.09 6.57 -3.79
CA ALA A 47 10.16 7.59 -4.25
C ALA A 47 10.88 8.69 -5.02
N LEU A 48 10.39 8.99 -6.22
CA LEU A 48 11.02 9.96 -7.12
C LEU A 48 10.33 11.31 -7.00
N GLY A 49 10.95 12.25 -6.28
CA GLY A 49 10.47 13.62 -6.18
C GLY A 49 10.96 14.53 -7.30
N LYS A 50 10.34 15.72 -7.39
CA LYS A 50 10.71 16.75 -8.36
C LYS A 50 12.17 17.18 -8.17
N LYS A 51 12.52 17.58 -6.93
CA LYS A 51 13.85 18.11 -6.57
C LYS A 51 14.82 17.03 -6.06
N PHE A 52 14.32 16.03 -5.36
CA PHE A 52 15.12 15.01 -4.69
C PHE A 52 14.54 13.62 -4.94
N PHE A 53 15.38 12.61 -4.83
CA PHE A 53 14.94 11.23 -4.71
C PHE A 53 14.97 10.79 -3.25
N TYR A 54 14.17 9.79 -2.93
CA TYR A 54 14.04 9.27 -1.58
C TYR A 54 14.15 7.74 -1.60
N GLY A 55 14.78 7.20 -0.58
CA GLY A 55 14.85 5.76 -0.33
C GLY A 55 14.46 5.47 1.11
N ALA A 56 13.89 4.29 1.36
CA ALA A 56 13.57 3.82 2.69
C ALA A 56 14.20 2.45 2.96
N ASN A 57 14.53 2.20 4.22
CA ASN A 57 14.57 0.83 4.77
C ASN A 57 13.53 0.72 5.89
N ALA A 58 13.58 -0.37 6.66
CA ALA A 58 12.63 -0.63 7.74
C ALA A 58 12.58 0.46 8.83
N THR A 59 13.57 1.33 8.98
CA THR A 59 13.60 2.31 10.07
C THR A 59 13.97 3.73 9.64
N THR A 60 14.56 3.90 8.45
CA THR A 60 15.11 5.18 8.01
C THR A 60 14.57 5.62 6.66
N LEU A 61 14.57 6.94 6.50
CA LEU A 61 14.26 7.62 5.25
C LEU A 61 15.50 8.41 4.81
N CYS A 62 15.86 8.25 3.55
CA CYS A 62 17.02 8.86 2.92
C CYS A 62 16.59 9.89 1.88
N ARG A 63 17.38 10.95 1.74
CA ARG A 63 17.30 11.90 0.62
C ARG A 63 18.55 11.79 -0.24
N PHE A 64 18.33 11.81 -1.54
CA PHE A 64 19.36 11.89 -2.56
C PHE A 64 19.10 13.09 -3.48
N ASP A 65 20.15 13.59 -4.12
CA ASP A 65 19.99 14.46 -5.28
C ASP A 65 19.49 13.66 -6.50
N LYS A 66 19.36 14.34 -7.64
CA LYS A 66 18.89 13.72 -8.90
C LYS A 66 19.90 12.77 -9.55
N ASN A 67 21.12 12.71 -9.03
CA ASN A 67 22.20 11.83 -9.46
C ASN A 67 22.46 10.71 -8.45
N TRP A 68 21.55 10.47 -7.51
CA TRP A 68 21.70 9.48 -6.43
C TRP A 68 22.87 9.74 -5.48
N LYS A 69 23.35 10.99 -5.40
CA LYS A 69 24.28 11.39 -4.34
C LYS A 69 23.51 11.51 -3.04
N PHE A 70 23.97 10.80 -2.02
CA PHE A 70 23.42 10.86 -0.67
C PHE A 70 23.45 12.29 -0.10
N ILE A 71 22.35 12.72 0.53
CA ILE A 71 22.23 14.03 1.19
C ILE A 71 22.01 13.86 2.69
N GLU A 72 20.98 13.12 3.10
CA GLU A 72 20.68 12.89 4.53
C GLU A 72 19.92 11.57 4.73
N GLN A 73 20.02 11.01 5.94
CA GLN A 73 19.26 9.86 6.40
C GLN A 73 18.78 10.13 7.83
N LYS A 74 17.51 9.83 8.11
CA LYS A 74 16.95 9.97 9.45
C LYS A 74 16.12 8.74 9.81
N THR A 75 16.23 8.32 11.06
CA THR A 75 15.29 7.37 11.65
C THR A 75 13.92 8.02 11.74
N ILE A 76 12.89 7.28 11.32
CA ILE A 76 11.51 7.72 11.36
C ILE A 76 10.75 6.85 12.35
N THR A 77 10.18 7.48 13.38
CA THR A 77 9.45 6.77 14.42
C THR A 77 7.96 7.08 14.32
N VAL A 78 7.15 6.02 14.32
CA VAL A 78 5.69 6.08 14.44
C VAL A 78 5.30 5.22 15.64
N LYS A 79 4.57 5.79 16.60
CA LYS A 79 4.21 5.08 17.84
C LYS A 79 3.46 3.78 17.51
N GLY A 80 3.95 2.66 18.04
CA GLY A 80 3.35 1.33 17.86
C GLY A 80 3.82 0.57 16.62
N ALA A 81 4.62 1.19 15.74
CA ALA A 81 5.20 0.55 14.57
C ALA A 81 6.74 0.62 14.60
N ASN A 82 7.41 -0.39 14.07
CA ASN A 82 8.88 -0.48 14.04
C ASN A 82 9.44 -0.81 12.65
N HIS A 83 8.59 -0.85 11.64
CA HIS A 83 8.96 -1.20 10.27
C HIS A 83 8.26 -0.24 9.29
N LEU A 84 9.04 0.53 8.54
CA LEU A 84 8.63 1.33 7.39
C LEU A 84 8.74 0.49 6.11
N GLY A 85 7.62 0.33 5.41
CA GLY A 85 7.56 -0.34 4.10
C GLY A 85 7.92 0.59 2.95
N ALA A 86 7.43 0.27 1.74
CA ALA A 86 7.65 1.11 0.59
C ALA A 86 6.98 2.49 0.73
N ILE A 87 7.61 3.46 0.07
CA ILE A 87 7.25 4.88 0.16
C ILE A 87 6.78 5.42 -1.18
N TYR A 88 5.94 6.45 -1.12
CA TYR A 88 5.47 7.19 -2.27
C TYR A 88 5.64 8.70 -2.07
N TYR A 89 6.02 9.43 -3.11
CA TYR A 89 6.17 10.89 -3.04
C TYR A 89 5.09 11.59 -3.84
N ARG A 90 4.47 12.61 -3.23
CA ARG A 90 3.56 13.52 -3.91
C ARG A 90 3.44 14.86 -3.18
N ASP A 91 3.44 15.95 -3.96
CA ASP A 91 3.12 17.31 -3.51
C ASP A 91 3.90 17.77 -2.26
N GLY A 92 5.19 17.44 -2.21
CA GLY A 92 6.07 17.80 -1.08
C GLY A 92 5.94 16.90 0.15
N PHE A 93 5.18 15.81 0.05
CA PHE A 93 5.01 14.81 1.10
C PHE A 93 5.46 13.44 0.64
N ILE A 94 5.91 12.66 1.61
CA ILE A 94 6.20 11.23 1.49
C ILE A 94 5.10 10.51 2.26
N TRP A 95 4.52 9.50 1.63
CA TRP A 95 3.55 8.60 2.21
C TRP A 95 4.23 7.26 2.43
N GLY A 96 4.03 6.68 3.61
CA GLY A 96 4.62 5.38 3.95
C GLY A 96 3.67 4.56 4.80
N GLY A 97 3.73 3.25 4.59
CA GLY A 97 3.12 2.25 5.47
C GLY A 97 4.08 1.89 6.59
N PHE A 98 3.56 1.88 7.81
CA PHE A 98 4.29 1.48 9.00
C PHE A 98 3.58 0.27 9.61
N LEU A 99 4.32 -0.81 9.77
CA LEU A 99 3.87 -2.00 10.45
C LEU A 99 4.79 -2.39 11.61
N ASN A 100 4.41 -3.43 12.32
CA ASN A 100 5.27 -4.09 13.29
C ASN A 100 5.21 -5.61 13.13
N HIS A 101 6.31 -6.24 13.53
CA HIS A 101 6.41 -7.70 13.64
C HIS A 101 6.51 -8.06 15.12
N VAL A 102 5.41 -7.88 15.87
CA VAL A 102 5.46 -8.12 17.31
C VAL A 102 5.57 -9.61 17.59
N GLN A 103 6.57 -9.96 18.39
CA GLN A 103 6.74 -11.29 18.95
C GLN A 103 6.52 -11.26 20.45
N VAL A 104 5.65 -12.13 20.95
CA VAL A 104 5.42 -12.39 22.38
C VAL A 104 5.95 -13.78 22.67
N ASN A 105 6.91 -13.88 23.59
CA ASN A 105 7.57 -15.16 23.93
C ASN A 105 8.12 -15.89 22.70
N GLY A 106 8.71 -15.14 21.76
CA GLY A 106 9.29 -15.67 20.52
C GLY A 106 8.26 -16.08 19.46
N LYS A 107 6.96 -15.89 19.68
CA LYS A 107 5.89 -16.20 18.72
C LYS A 107 5.24 -14.92 18.21
N HIS A 108 4.91 -14.89 16.92
CA HIS A 108 4.13 -13.81 16.34
C HIS A 108 2.77 -13.72 17.03
N ASP A 109 2.39 -12.53 17.49
CA ASP A 109 1.06 -12.23 18.04
C ASP A 109 0.33 -11.24 17.13
N PRO A 110 -0.57 -11.73 16.24
CA PRO A 110 -1.33 -10.87 15.34
C PRO A 110 -2.17 -9.80 16.04
N LYS A 111 -2.54 -9.99 17.32
CA LYS A 111 -3.34 -9.01 18.07
C LYS A 111 -2.56 -7.72 18.36
N GLN A 112 -1.24 -7.77 18.27
CA GLN A 112 -0.36 -6.62 18.46
C GLN A 112 0.10 -6.01 17.15
N ASN A 113 -0.30 -6.58 16.01
CA ASN A 113 -0.01 -6.00 14.71
C ASN A 113 -0.59 -4.59 14.64
N ARG A 114 0.12 -3.72 13.93
CA ARG A 114 -0.26 -2.36 13.63
C ARG A 114 -0.08 -2.15 12.15
N SER A 115 -1.03 -1.46 11.55
CA SER A 115 -0.95 -0.95 10.19
C SER A 115 -1.25 0.53 10.21
N ILE A 116 -0.21 1.35 10.13
CA ILE A 116 -0.31 2.79 10.28
C ILE A 116 0.19 3.46 9.01
N ILE A 117 -0.63 4.33 8.43
CA ILE A 117 -0.21 5.20 7.35
C ILE A 117 0.41 6.45 7.97
N ALA A 118 1.54 6.93 7.44
CA ALA A 118 2.09 8.23 7.80
C ALA A 118 2.25 9.14 6.58
N LYS A 119 1.90 10.40 6.75
CA LYS A 119 2.23 11.50 5.83
C LYS A 119 3.38 12.31 6.42
N LEU A 120 4.52 12.28 5.76
CA LEU A 120 5.74 12.95 6.16
C LEU A 120 6.03 14.14 5.26
N ARG A 121 6.45 15.25 5.84
CA ARG A 121 6.88 16.40 5.06
C ARG A 121 8.28 16.12 4.49
N ALA A 122 8.40 16.16 3.17
CA ALA A 122 9.61 15.70 2.50
C ALA A 122 10.84 16.60 2.75
N LYS A 123 10.64 17.86 3.16
CA LYS A 123 11.72 18.84 3.40
C LYS A 123 12.55 18.56 4.66
N ASP A 124 11.97 17.90 5.65
CA ASP A 124 12.61 17.67 6.96
C ASP A 124 12.30 16.30 7.57
N PHE A 125 11.50 15.47 6.88
CA PHE A 125 11.04 14.16 7.31
C PHE A 125 10.18 14.19 8.59
N LYS A 126 9.58 15.34 8.92
CA LYS A 126 8.64 15.42 10.03
C LYS A 126 7.37 14.63 9.70
N VAL A 127 6.97 13.73 10.59
CA VAL A 127 5.63 13.10 10.55
C VAL A 127 4.59 14.18 10.82
N MET A 128 3.76 14.45 9.82
CA MET A 128 2.73 15.50 9.89
C MET A 128 1.40 14.93 10.36
N GLN A 129 1.09 13.70 9.95
CA GLN A 129 -0.15 13.02 10.29
C GLN A 129 0.02 11.52 10.18
N THR A 130 -0.71 10.79 11.02
CA THR A 130 -0.83 9.33 10.96
C THR A 130 -2.28 8.89 10.97
N TRP A 131 -2.56 7.72 10.40
CA TRP A 131 -3.85 7.06 10.45
C TRP A 131 -3.64 5.59 10.78
N ASP A 132 -4.26 5.12 11.86
CA ASP A 132 -4.23 3.72 12.25
C ASP A 132 -5.37 2.99 11.53
N ILE A 133 -5.01 2.08 10.62
CA ILE A 133 -5.94 1.27 9.83
C ILE A 133 -5.87 -0.21 10.22
N THR A 134 -5.32 -0.53 11.39
CA THR A 134 -5.10 -1.92 11.84
C THR A 134 -6.36 -2.78 11.80
N LYS A 135 -7.54 -2.17 12.02
CA LYS A 135 -8.84 -2.85 11.93
C LYS A 135 -9.18 -3.34 10.52
N ASP A 136 -8.56 -2.77 9.49
CA ASP A 136 -8.90 -2.99 8.09
C ASP A 136 -7.82 -3.79 7.34
N VAL A 137 -6.55 -3.69 7.76
CA VAL A 137 -5.36 -4.25 7.09
C VAL A 137 -4.38 -4.74 8.16
N THR A 138 -3.89 -5.97 8.02
CA THR A 138 -2.95 -6.56 9.01
C THR A 138 -1.49 -6.57 8.57
N TRP A 139 -1.23 -6.41 7.26
CA TRP A 139 0.12 -6.29 6.71
C TRP A 139 0.17 -5.22 5.62
N ILE A 140 0.38 -3.98 6.06
CA ILE A 140 0.43 -2.79 5.20
C ILE A 140 1.76 -2.66 4.43
N ASP A 141 1.74 -2.88 3.13
CA ASP A 141 2.82 -2.48 2.21
C ASP A 141 2.33 -2.72 0.77
N PRO A 142 2.44 -1.80 -0.20
CA PRO A 142 2.87 -0.39 -0.14
C PRO A 142 1.73 0.60 0.14
N VAL A 143 2.09 1.88 0.35
CA VAL A 143 1.14 3.01 0.43
C VAL A 143 1.35 4.00 -0.71
N CYS A 144 0.27 4.44 -1.36
CA CYS A 144 0.29 5.49 -2.39
C CYS A 144 -0.87 6.48 -2.20
N PHE A 145 -0.69 7.72 -2.63
CA PHE A 145 -1.73 8.74 -2.61
C PHE A 145 -1.93 9.33 -4.02
N ASP A 146 -3.13 9.18 -4.57
CA ASP A 146 -3.44 9.61 -5.95
C ASP A 146 -3.88 11.09 -6.05
N GLY A 147 -3.99 11.80 -4.90
CA GLY A 147 -4.52 13.16 -4.81
C GLY A 147 -5.91 13.25 -4.16
N LYS A 148 -6.63 12.12 -4.09
CA LYS A 148 -7.96 12.00 -3.49
C LYS A 148 -8.07 10.79 -2.56
N HIS A 149 -7.55 9.65 -2.98
CA HIS A 149 -7.54 8.40 -2.23
C HIS A 149 -6.14 7.99 -1.82
N VAL A 150 -6.06 7.39 -0.63
CA VAL A 150 -4.92 6.60 -0.20
C VAL A 150 -5.17 5.14 -0.59
N TRP A 151 -4.21 4.55 -1.27
CA TRP A 151 -4.21 3.17 -1.70
C TRP A 151 -3.20 2.39 -0.87
N VAL A 152 -3.65 1.25 -0.35
CA VAL A 152 -2.89 0.46 0.59
C VAL A 152 -2.85 -0.98 0.13
N GLY A 153 -1.66 -1.52 -0.07
CA GLY A 153 -1.46 -2.95 -0.25
C GLY A 153 -1.62 -3.69 1.07
N ASP A 154 -2.41 -4.77 1.03
CA ASP A 154 -2.47 -5.77 2.09
C ASP A 154 -1.80 -7.06 1.60
N LEU A 155 -0.59 -7.30 2.10
CA LEU A 155 0.17 -8.51 1.76
C LEU A 155 -0.40 -9.78 2.42
N SER A 156 -1.29 -9.66 3.40
CA SER A 156 -1.94 -10.82 4.03
C SER A 156 -3.10 -11.39 3.22
N ASP A 157 -3.73 -10.56 2.38
CA ASP A 157 -5.00 -10.89 1.69
C ASP A 157 -4.96 -10.54 0.18
N LEU A 158 -3.76 -10.24 -0.35
CA LEU A 158 -3.52 -9.93 -1.77
C LEU A 158 -4.55 -8.92 -2.33
N GLY A 159 -4.79 -7.85 -1.57
CA GLY A 159 -5.77 -6.81 -1.88
C GLY A 159 -5.15 -5.43 -1.92
N LEU A 160 -5.77 -4.52 -2.68
CA LEU A 160 -5.51 -3.09 -2.63
C LEU A 160 -6.71 -2.38 -2.03
N HIS A 161 -6.54 -1.82 -0.85
CA HIS A 161 -7.58 -1.12 -0.11
C HIS A 161 -7.54 0.36 -0.50
N ARG A 162 -8.69 0.92 -0.83
CA ARG A 162 -8.84 2.33 -1.18
C ARG A 162 -9.54 3.07 -0.05
N TYR A 163 -8.97 4.20 0.31
CA TYR A 163 -9.47 5.08 1.35
C TYR A 163 -9.66 6.48 0.80
N LEU A 164 -10.87 7.01 0.86
CA LEU A 164 -11.12 8.42 0.60
C LEU A 164 -10.50 9.26 1.72
N LEU A 165 -9.59 10.17 1.37
CA LEU A 165 -9.07 11.18 2.28
C LEU A 165 -9.92 12.44 2.19
N LYS A 166 -10.77 12.67 3.20
CA LYS A 166 -11.63 13.85 3.28
C LYS A 166 -11.57 14.43 4.68
N ASP A 167 -11.36 15.74 4.78
CA ASP A 167 -11.30 16.47 6.05
C ASP A 167 -10.29 15.87 7.05
N GLY A 168 -9.15 15.42 6.52
CA GLY A 168 -8.08 14.78 7.30
C GLY A 168 -8.39 13.37 7.80
N LYS A 169 -9.50 12.75 7.39
CA LYS A 169 -9.91 11.39 7.79
C LYS A 169 -9.84 10.44 6.60
N LEU A 170 -9.44 9.19 6.88
CA LEU A 170 -9.47 8.10 5.92
C LEU A 170 -10.72 7.26 6.13
N ASN A 171 -11.51 7.10 5.07
CA ASN A 171 -12.68 6.21 5.06
C ASN A 171 -12.48 5.17 3.96
N ARG A 172 -12.46 3.89 4.32
CA ARG A 172 -12.33 2.81 3.33
C ARG A 172 -13.58 2.79 2.45
N ASP A 173 -13.40 2.93 1.14
CA ASP A 173 -14.49 3.02 0.16
C ASP A 173 -14.32 2.09 -1.04
N GLY A 174 -13.32 1.19 -0.98
CA GLY A 174 -13.11 0.17 -2.00
C GLY A 174 -12.04 -0.83 -1.62
N VAL A 175 -12.13 -2.01 -2.22
CA VAL A 175 -11.06 -3.01 -2.23
C VAL A 175 -10.97 -3.55 -3.65
N PHE A 176 -9.77 -3.47 -4.23
CA PHE A 176 -9.46 -4.11 -5.49
C PHE A 176 -8.72 -5.41 -5.21
N ARG A 177 -9.27 -6.52 -5.75
CA ARG A 177 -8.67 -7.85 -5.67
C ARG A 177 -8.01 -8.15 -7.00
N PHE A 178 -6.73 -8.49 -6.97
CA PHE A 178 -6.03 -8.98 -8.16
C PHE A 178 -5.98 -10.51 -8.16
N PRO A 179 -5.83 -11.14 -9.33
CA PRO A 179 -5.65 -12.59 -9.42
C PRO A 179 -4.43 -13.05 -8.63
N LYS A 180 -4.47 -14.27 -8.05
CA LYS A 180 -3.36 -14.84 -7.28
C LYS A 180 -2.02 -14.86 -8.03
N ALA A 181 -2.05 -14.91 -9.36
CA ALA A 181 -0.85 -14.88 -10.20
C ALA A 181 -0.14 -13.51 -10.19
N MET A 182 -0.82 -12.44 -9.76
CA MET A 182 -0.21 -11.14 -9.53
C MET A 182 0.29 -11.06 -8.09
N HIS A 183 1.55 -10.66 -7.94
CA HIS A 183 2.13 -10.29 -6.66
C HIS A 183 2.72 -8.89 -6.81
N PHE A 184 2.58 -8.06 -5.77
CA PHE A 184 3.40 -6.87 -5.61
C PHE A 184 4.27 -7.05 -4.38
N SER A 185 5.48 -6.55 -4.46
CA SER A 185 6.37 -6.38 -3.32
C SER A 185 7.05 -5.04 -3.58
N GLN A 186 6.89 -4.07 -2.67
CA GLN A 186 7.72 -2.85 -2.62
C GLN A 186 7.38 -1.67 -3.55
N GLY A 187 6.14 -1.59 -4.08
CA GLY A 187 5.70 -0.34 -4.71
C GLY A 187 4.34 -0.41 -5.41
N ILE A 188 3.60 0.70 -5.38
CA ILE A 188 2.39 0.89 -6.18
C ILE A 188 2.36 2.29 -6.76
N ARG A 189 1.90 2.39 -8.00
CA ARG A 189 1.61 3.67 -8.67
C ARG A 189 0.24 3.60 -9.31
N ILE A 190 -0.64 4.51 -8.93
CA ILE A 190 -1.92 4.70 -9.59
C ILE A 190 -1.73 5.74 -10.71
N VAL A 191 -2.18 5.39 -11.92
CA VAL A 191 -2.09 6.22 -13.14
C VAL A 191 -3.47 6.27 -13.77
N GLY A 192 -3.89 7.45 -14.20
CA GLY A 192 -5.26 7.69 -14.66
C GLY A 192 -6.18 8.08 -13.51
N SER A 193 -7.09 9.01 -13.79
CA SER A 193 -8.11 9.53 -12.88
C SER A 193 -9.46 9.46 -13.57
#